data_AF-A0A1M5T294-F1
#
_entry.id   AF-A0A1M5T294-F1
#
_cell.length_a   1.000
_cell.length_b   1.000
_cell.length_c   1.000
_cell.angle_alpha   90.00
_cell.angle_beta   90.00
_cell.angle_gamma   90.00
#
_symmetry.space_group_name_H-M   'P 1'
#
loop_
_entity.id
_entity.type
_entity.pdbx_description
1 polymer ?
#
loop_
_entity_poly.entity_id
_entity_poly.type
_entity_poly.pdbx_seq_one_letter_code
_entity_poly.pdbx_strand_id
1 'polypeptide(L)'
;MSSSAFVLQHGIPAGAALRLLAAFILGAGVLFLFRPLLTGIFRAALLLVRPRLSLEQRIARAKLRDRRLMQTMIAASSGPSHAAELRAMGARD
;
A
#
# COMPACT_ATOMS: atom_id res chain seq x y z
N MET A 1 16.80 28.37 -46.48
CA MET A 1 15.53 27.74 -46.91
C MET A 1 15.71 26.23 -47.13
N SER A 2 15.96 25.42 -46.09
CA SER A 2 16.13 23.95 -46.28
C SER A 2 15.74 23.04 -45.10
N SER A 3 15.08 23.52 -44.02
CA SER A 3 14.70 22.61 -42.91
C SER A 3 13.51 21.68 -43.24
N SER A 4 12.64 22.05 -44.17
CA SER A 4 11.46 21.25 -44.53
C SER A 4 11.78 20.02 -45.40
N ALA A 5 12.89 20.07 -46.16
CA ALA A 5 13.30 18.96 -47.03
C ALA A 5 13.89 17.77 -46.25
N PHE A 6 14.58 18.04 -45.13
CA PHE A 6 15.19 17.00 -44.30
C PHE A 6 14.15 16.12 -43.59
N VAL A 7 13.02 16.69 -43.18
CA VAL A 7 11.91 15.98 -42.51
C VAL A 7 11.21 15.01 -43.44
N LEU A 8 11.08 15.36 -44.73
CA LEU A 8 10.44 14.50 -45.74
C LEU A 8 11.36 13.36 -46.20
N GLN A 9 12.69 13.52 -46.11
CA GLN A 9 13.66 12.52 -46.54
C GLN A 9 13.92 11.43 -45.49
N HIS A 10 13.62 11.69 -44.21
CA HIS A 10 13.73 10.72 -43.10
C HIS A 10 12.38 10.07 -42.74
N GLY A 11 11.41 10.10 -43.65
CA GLY A 11 10.15 9.39 -43.48
C GLY A 11 10.44 7.93 -43.15
N ILE A 12 10.05 7.49 -41.95
CA ILE A 12 10.29 6.12 -41.48
C ILE A 12 9.72 5.19 -42.56
N PRO A 13 10.55 4.31 -43.17
CA PRO A 13 10.06 3.43 -44.22
C PRO A 13 8.92 2.60 -43.64
N ALA A 14 7.82 2.46 -44.37
CA ALA A 14 6.59 1.83 -43.86
C ALA A 14 6.85 0.45 -43.21
N GLY A 15 7.83 -0.30 -43.74
CA GLY A 15 8.29 -1.56 -43.15
C GLY A 15 9.00 -1.42 -41.79
N ALA A 16 9.75 -0.35 -41.56
CA ALA A 16 10.34 -0.06 -40.24
C ALA A 16 9.27 0.36 -39.23
N ALA A 17 8.28 1.17 -39.64
CA ALA A 17 7.15 1.52 -38.78
C ALA A 17 6.36 0.26 -38.36
N LEU A 18 6.09 -0.65 -39.31
CA LEU A 18 5.42 -1.91 -39.04
C LEU A 18 6.23 -2.82 -38.10
N ARG A 19 7.55 -2.91 -38.29
CA ARG A 19 8.44 -3.68 -37.42
C ARG A 19 8.49 -3.13 -36.00
N LEU A 20 8.55 -1.80 -35.85
CA LEU A 20 8.52 -1.15 -34.53
C LEU A 20 7.18 -1.39 -33.83
N LEU A 21 6.07 -1.28 -34.56
CA LEU A 21 4.74 -1.55 -34.01
C LEU A 21 4.62 -3.03 -33.59
N ALA A 22 5.07 -3.96 -34.43
CA ALA A 22 5.07 -5.39 -34.11
C ALA A 22 5.94 -5.70 -32.88
N ALA A 23 7.15 -5.14 -32.82
CA ALA A 23 8.03 -5.29 -31.66
C ALA A 23 7.42 -4.69 -30.38
N PHE A 24 6.74 -3.54 -30.50
CA PHE A 24 6.05 -2.91 -29.39
C PHE A 24 4.89 -3.76 -28.87
N ILE A 25 4.04 -4.27 -29.77
CA ILE A 25 2.92 -5.15 -29.41
C ILE A 25 3.43 -6.44 -28.77
N LEU A 26 4.48 -7.04 -29.33
CA LEU A 26 5.07 -8.27 -28.79
C LEU A 26 5.67 -8.02 -27.40
N GLY A 27 6.43 -6.94 -27.23
CA GLY A 27 7.00 -6.55 -25.94
C GLY A 27 5.93 -6.22 -24.90
N ALA A 28 4.89 -5.47 -25.28
CA ALA A 28 3.76 -5.15 -24.41
C ALA A 28 2.96 -6.41 -24.04
N GLY A 29 2.77 -7.34 -24.98
CA GLY A 29 2.10 -8.62 -24.78
C GLY A 29 2.87 -9.50 -23.79
N VAL A 30 4.19 -9.57 -23.90
CA VAL A 30 5.06 -10.23 -22.93
C VAL A 30 4.95 -9.55 -21.57
N LEU A 31 5.00 -8.21 -21.51
CA LEU A 31 4.83 -7.46 -20.26
C LEU A 31 3.46 -7.74 -19.60
N PHE A 32 2.41 -7.89 -20.41
CA PHE A 32 1.06 -8.26 -19.96
C PHE A 32 0.97 -9.71 -19.50
N LEU A 33 1.66 -10.63 -20.15
CA LEU A 33 1.76 -12.02 -19.71
C LEU A 33 2.41 -12.12 -18.33
N PHE A 34 3.41 -11.27 -18.08
CA PHE A 34 4.09 -11.15 -16.78
C PHE A 34 3.46 -10.11 -15.83
N ARG A 35 2.37 -9.42 -16.22
CA ARG A 35 1.63 -8.52 -15.31
C ARG A 35 1.24 -9.17 -13.99
N PRO A 36 0.72 -10.41 -13.91
CA PRO A 36 0.40 -11.01 -12.61
C PRO A 36 1.64 -11.10 -11.70
N LEU A 37 2.82 -11.40 -12.25
CA LEU A 37 4.09 -11.41 -11.50
C LEU A 37 4.46 -10.01 -11.01
N LEU A 38 4.45 -9.02 -11.92
CA LEU A 38 4.78 -7.62 -11.62
C LEU A 38 3.81 -7.03 -10.58
N THR A 39 2.54 -7.39 -10.62
CA THR A 39 1.52 -6.92 -9.67
C THR A 39 1.75 -7.54 -8.29
N GLY A 40 2.15 -8.81 -8.22
CA GLY A 40 2.53 -9.48 -6.98
C GLY A 40 3.76 -8.83 -6.33
N ILE A 41 4.82 -8.61 -7.12
CA ILE A 41 6.05 -7.94 -6.68
C ILE A 41 5.77 -6.50 -6.26
N PHE A 42 4.97 -5.76 -7.03
CA PHE A 42 4.58 -4.39 -6.70
C PHE A 42 3.78 -4.32 -5.40
N ARG A 43 2.87 -5.26 -5.15
CA ARG A 43 2.16 -5.35 -3.86
C ARG A 43 3.10 -5.67 -2.71
N ALA A 44 4.06 -6.57 -2.89
CA ALA A 44 5.07 -6.87 -1.87
C ALA A 44 5.99 -5.66 -1.61
N ALA A 45 6.40 -4.95 -2.65
CA ALA A 45 7.17 -3.71 -2.55
C ALA A 45 6.37 -2.59 -1.89
N LEU A 46 5.07 -2.47 -2.18
CA LEU A 46 4.18 -1.54 -1.48
C LEU A 46 4.01 -1.89 -0.01
N LEU A 47 4.01 -3.19 0.36
CA LEU A 47 4.04 -3.61 1.76
C LEU A 47 5.36 -3.23 2.44
N LEU A 48 6.47 -3.17 1.70
CA LEU A 48 7.75 -2.70 2.23
C LEU A 48 7.75 -1.19 2.49
N VAL A 49 7.20 -0.39 1.57
CA VAL A 49 7.16 1.09 1.67
C VAL A 49 6.07 1.57 2.62
N ARG A 50 4.89 0.94 2.57
CA ARG A 50 3.75 1.19 3.45
C ARG A 50 3.43 -0.14 4.12
N PRO A 51 4.08 -0.49 5.23
CA PRO A 51 3.74 -1.67 6.01
C PRO A 51 2.27 -1.58 6.38
N ARG A 52 1.43 -2.27 5.61
CA ARG A 52 0.02 -2.42 5.93
C ARG A 52 0.01 -3.29 7.17
N LEU A 53 -0.52 -2.74 8.27
CA LEU A 53 -0.78 -3.51 9.48
C LEU A 53 -1.41 -4.83 9.06
N SER A 54 -0.71 -5.93 9.33
CA SER A 54 -1.16 -7.25 8.92
C SER A 54 -2.58 -7.49 9.45
N LEU A 55 -3.34 -8.36 8.79
CA LEU A 55 -4.72 -8.67 9.19
C LEU A 55 -4.76 -9.06 10.68
N GLU A 56 -3.78 -9.86 11.11
CA GLU A 56 -3.49 -10.20 12.50
C GLU A 56 -3.32 -8.98 13.42
N GLN A 57 -2.51 -8.00 13.01
CA GLN A 57 -2.29 -6.77 13.79
C GLN A 57 -3.54 -5.90 13.91
N ARG A 58 -4.41 -5.89 12.87
CA ARG A 58 -5.71 -5.19 12.94
C ARG A 58 -6.64 -5.87 13.94
N ILE A 59 -6.72 -7.19 13.92
CA ILE A 59 -7.54 -7.96 14.87
C ILE A 59 -7.00 -7.78 16.29
N ALA A 60 -5.68 -7.80 16.48
CA ALA A 60 -5.06 -7.57 17.78
C ALA A 60 -5.37 -6.16 18.32
N ARG A 61 -5.31 -5.12 17.48
CA ARG A 61 -5.70 -3.76 17.88
C ARG A 61 -7.19 -3.63 18.21
N ALA A 62 -8.06 -4.29 17.45
CA ALA A 62 -9.50 -4.31 17.74
C ALA A 62 -9.76 -4.96 19.12
N LYS A 63 -9.17 -6.15 19.36
CA LYS A 63 -9.25 -6.84 20.66
C LYS A 63 -8.71 -6.01 21.83
N LEU A 64 -7.58 -5.32 21.65
CA LEU A 64 -7.02 -4.45 22.68
C LEU A 64 -7.92 -3.25 22.99
N ARG A 65 -8.56 -2.67 21.96
CA ARG A 65 -9.51 -1.57 22.14
C ARG A 65 -10.74 -2.02 22.91
N ASP A 66 -11.30 -3.19 22.57
CA ASP A 66 -12.47 -3.73 23.26
C ASP A 66 -12.15 -4.05 24.73
N ARG A 67 -10.98 -4.64 25.00
CA ARG A 67 -10.52 -4.87 26.38
C ARG A 67 -10.35 -3.58 27.18
N ARG A 68 -9.80 -2.52 26.55
CA ARG A 68 -9.67 -1.21 27.20
C ARG A 68 -11.03 -0.59 27.49
N LEU A 69 -11.98 -0.67 26.56
CA LEU A 69 -13.34 -0.18 26.76
C LEU A 69 -14.04 -0.93 27.91
N MET A 70 -13.93 -2.25 27.95
CA MET A 70 -14.44 -3.05 29.08
C MET A 70 -13.79 -2.65 30.41
N GLN A 71 -12.46 -2.49 30.44
CA GLN A 71 -11.76 -2.03 31.65
C GLN A 71 -12.23 -0.65 32.10
N THR A 72 -12.45 0.28 31.16
CA THR A 72 -12.98 1.60 31.50
C THR A 72 -14.43 1.55 31.96
N MET A 73 -15.26 0.67 31.38
CA MET A 73 -16.65 0.48 31.83
C MET A 73 -16.73 -0.15 33.21
N ILE A 74 -15.89 -1.15 33.51
CA ILE A 74 -15.78 -1.77 34.84
C ILE A 74 -15.30 -0.73 35.86
N ALA A 75 -14.25 0.02 35.52
CA ALA A 75 -13.74 1.09 36.37
C ALA A 75 -14.77 2.21 36.57
N ALA A 76 -15.58 2.52 35.55
CA ALA A 76 -16.66 3.49 35.65
C ALA A 76 -17.85 2.97 36.47
N SER A 77 -18.22 1.68 36.34
CA SER A 77 -19.28 1.06 37.12
C SER A 77 -18.92 0.90 38.60
N SER A 78 -17.64 0.76 38.91
CA SER A 78 -17.12 0.70 40.29
C SER A 78 -16.75 2.08 40.86
N GLY A 79 -17.11 3.17 40.19
CA GLY A 79 -16.78 4.53 40.62
C GLY A 79 -15.31 4.87 40.28
N PRO A 80 -15.04 5.75 39.28
CA PRO A 80 -13.68 6.16 38.90
C PRO A 80 -12.89 6.77 40.06
N SER A 81 -13.59 7.45 40.97
CA SER A 81 -13.03 8.05 42.17
C SER A 81 -12.50 6.98 43.14
N HIS A 82 -13.21 5.87 43.33
CA HIS A 82 -12.85 4.88 44.34
C HIS A 82 -11.60 4.07 43.97
N ALA A 83 -11.49 3.66 42.71
CA ALA A 83 -10.28 3.00 42.21
C ALA A 83 -9.08 3.96 42.11
N ALA A 84 -9.30 5.24 41.79
CA ALA A 84 -8.26 6.27 41.80
C ALA A 84 -7.81 6.62 43.23
N GLU A 85 -8.73 6.67 44.19
CA GLU A 85 -8.46 6.88 45.61
C GLU A 85 -7.65 5.72 46.20
N LEU A 86 -8.01 4.46 45.91
CA LEU A 86 -7.23 3.30 46.35
C LEU A 86 -5.82 3.28 45.77
N ARG A 87 -5.65 3.67 44.50
CA ARG A 87 -4.32 3.80 43.87
C ARG A 87 -3.51 4.96 44.49
N ALA A 88 -4.16 6.06 44.83
CA ALA A 88 -3.52 7.20 45.49
C ALA A 88 -3.13 6.88 46.93
N MET A 89 -3.91 6.05 47.64
CA MET A 89 -3.56 5.55 48.97
C MET A 89 -2.38 4.57 48.90
N GLY A 90 -2.41 3.57 48.01
CA GLY A 90 -1.32 2.59 47.88
C GLY A 90 -0.02 3.11 47.24
N ALA A 91 0.00 4.34 46.72
CA ALA A 91 1.21 5.00 46.23
C ALA A 91 1.86 5.95 47.27
N ARG A 92 1.21 6.12 48.44
CA ARG A 92 1.68 6.98 49.53
C ARG A 92 2.38 6.23 50.66
N ASP A 93 2.29 4.89 50.66
CA ASP A 93 3.05 3.98 51.52
C ASP A 93 4.22 3.36 50.74
#